data_AF-A0A518XIC7-F1
#
_entry.id   AF-A0A518XIC7-F1
#
_cell.length_a   1.000
_cell.length_b   1.000
_cell.length_c   1.000
_cell.angle_alpha   90.00
_cell.angle_beta   90.00
_cell.angle_gamma   90.00
#
_symmetry.space_group_name_H-M   'P 1'
#
loop_
_entity.id
_entity.type
_entity.pdbx_description
1 polymer ?
#
loop_
_entity_poly.entity_id
_entity_poly.type
_entity_poly.pdbx_seq_one_letter_code
_entity_poly.pdbx_strand_id
1 'polypeptide(L)'
;MKLIDYKNKSIKRGTIFRLPAVWPYEEWVDFMVIDLFETHGIVVCSGHKAGLILITLPIESASIEGRALSTEWVITNWVKWIYPDCKVEDVYILDGYIATPIE
;
A
#
# COMPACT_ATOMS: atom_id res chain seq x y z
N MET A 1 -4.82 -10.64 -4.78
CA MET A 1 -6.31 -10.52 -4.75
C MET A 1 -6.69 -9.05 -4.84
N LYS A 2 -7.94 -8.67 -5.14
CA LYS A 2 -8.34 -7.25 -5.08
C LYS A 2 -8.35 -6.77 -3.62
N LEU A 3 -8.00 -5.51 -3.40
CA LEU A 3 -7.98 -4.91 -2.06
C LEU A 3 -9.38 -4.88 -1.44
N ILE A 4 -10.40 -4.57 -2.23
CA ILE A 4 -11.80 -4.55 -1.78
C ILE A 4 -12.32 -5.92 -1.34
N ASP A 5 -11.70 -7.01 -1.80
CA ASP A 5 -12.05 -8.38 -1.45
C ASP A 5 -11.18 -8.94 -0.30
N TYR A 6 -10.31 -8.09 0.28
CA TYR A 6 -9.39 -8.50 1.33
C TYR A 6 -10.12 -8.74 2.65
N LYS A 7 -10.12 -9.99 3.12
CA LYS A 7 -10.91 -10.44 4.28
C LYS A 7 -10.36 -10.00 5.63
N ASN A 8 -9.06 -9.70 5.71
CA ASN A 8 -8.44 -9.30 6.97
C ASN A 8 -8.75 -7.83 7.24
N LYS A 9 -9.03 -7.50 8.51
CA LYS A 9 -9.29 -6.11 8.95
C LYS A 9 -8.02 -5.28 9.13
N SER A 10 -6.87 -5.95 9.13
CA SER A 10 -5.55 -5.36 9.30
C SER A 10 -4.61 -5.68 8.13
N ILE A 11 -3.91 -4.64 7.65
CA ILE A 11 -2.88 -4.72 6.62
C ILE A 11 -1.52 -4.47 7.30
N LYS A 12 -0.64 -5.47 7.26
CA LYS A 12 0.64 -5.42 7.96
C LYS A 12 1.70 -4.70 7.12
N ARG A 13 2.78 -4.28 7.79
CA ARG A 13 4.01 -3.84 7.09
C ARG A 13 4.52 -4.95 6.15
N GLY A 14 5.11 -4.55 5.02
CA GLY A 14 5.59 -5.43 3.97
C GLY A 14 4.53 -5.80 2.92
N THR A 15 3.24 -5.60 3.22
CA THR A 15 2.16 -5.79 2.25
C THR A 15 2.30 -4.80 1.09
N ILE A 16 2.03 -5.27 -0.13
CA ILE A 16 2.13 -4.50 -1.37
C ILE A 16 0.74 -4.20 -1.92
N PHE A 17 0.51 -2.95 -2.28
CA PHE A 17 -0.56 -2.55 -3.18
C PHE A 17 0.01 -2.45 -4.60
N ARG A 18 -0.50 -3.28 -5.51
CA ARG A 18 -0.18 -3.25 -6.94
C ARG A 18 -1.35 -2.67 -7.70
N LEU A 19 -1.11 -1.63 -8.49
CA LEU A 19 -2.18 -0.90 -9.16
C LEU A 19 -1.74 -0.32 -10.50
N PRO A 20 -2.70 -0.08 -11.42
CA PRO A 20 -2.46 0.77 -12.57
C PRO A 20 -2.10 2.19 -12.12
N ALA A 21 -1.12 2.80 -12.78
CA ALA A 21 -0.70 4.16 -12.49
C ALA A 21 -0.53 4.98 -13.77
N VAL A 22 -0.32 6.28 -13.58
CA VAL A 22 -0.09 7.25 -14.66
C VAL A 22 1.24 7.96 -14.45
N TRP A 23 1.71 8.64 -15.50
CA TRP A 23 2.92 9.47 -15.43
C TRP A 23 2.91 10.35 -14.17
N PRO A 24 4.00 10.39 -13.38
CA PRO A 24 5.37 9.93 -13.68
C PRO A 24 5.71 8.49 -13.26
N TYR A 25 4.72 7.66 -12.93
CA TYR A 25 4.91 6.22 -12.75
C TYR A 25 4.80 5.49 -14.09
N GLU A 26 5.20 4.22 -14.09
CA GLU A 26 4.91 3.26 -15.15
C GLU A 26 3.41 2.91 -15.18
N GLU A 27 2.99 2.14 -16.20
CA GLU A 27 1.60 1.67 -16.32
C GLU A 27 1.11 0.91 -15.08
N TRP A 28 2.04 0.28 -14.35
CA TRP A 28 1.79 -0.41 -13.09
C TRP A 28 2.85 -0.03 -12.07
N VAL A 29 2.43 0.13 -10.81
CA VAL A 29 3.33 0.45 -9.71
C VAL A 29 3.00 -0.39 -8.48
N ASP A 30 4.04 -0.70 -7.71
CA ASP A 30 3.95 -1.32 -6.40
C ASP A 30 4.22 -0.31 -5.29
N PHE A 31 3.30 -0.25 -4.33
CA PHE A 31 3.39 0.53 -3.11
C PHE A 31 3.45 -0.40 -1.90
N MET A 32 4.49 -0.31 -1.07
CA MET A 32 4.64 -1.14 0.12
C MET A 32 4.25 -0.37 1.38
N VAL A 33 3.48 -1.03 2.25
CA VAL A 33 3.21 -0.55 3.60
C VAL A 33 4.46 -0.70 4.45
N ILE A 34 4.90 0.40 5.07
CA ILE A 34 6.03 0.43 5.98
C ILE A 34 5.58 0.81 7.39
N ASP A 35 6.35 0.34 8.36
CA ASP A 35 6.17 0.67 9.75
C ASP A 35 7.03 1.88 10.10
N LEU A 36 6.40 2.94 10.62
CA LEU A 36 7.06 4.15 11.10
C LEU A 36 6.85 4.24 12.62
N PHE A 37 7.67 5.03 13.32
CA PHE A 37 7.69 5.00 14.79
C PHE A 37 6.30 5.16 15.43
N GLU A 38 5.54 6.16 14.98
CA GLU A 38 4.23 6.55 15.54
C GLU A 38 3.03 6.12 14.66
N THR A 39 3.28 5.67 13.41
CA THR A 39 2.23 5.39 12.43
C THR A 39 2.75 4.44 11.34
N HIS A 40 2.05 4.34 10.22
CA HIS A 40 2.50 3.62 9.04
C HIS A 40 2.78 4.60 7.90
N GLY A 41 3.61 4.17 6.96
CA GLY A 41 3.85 4.89 5.72
C GLY A 41 3.61 3.98 4.53
N ILE A 42 3.70 4.58 3.35
CA ILE A 42 3.75 3.87 2.09
C ILE A 42 5.00 4.34 1.34
N VAL A 43 5.76 3.38 0.82
CA VAL A 43 6.93 3.62 -0.04
C VAL A 43 6.66 3.07 -1.44
N VAL A 44 7.19 3.74 -2.46
CA VAL A 44 7.16 3.24 -3.84
C VAL A 44 8.25 2.18 -3.98
N CYS A 45 7.91 0.99 -4.48
CA CYS A 45 8.82 -0.15 -4.56
C CYS A 45 9.31 -0.48 -5.97
N SER A 46 8.61 0.00 -6.99
CA SER A 46 8.93 -0.33 -8.38
C SER A 46 9.14 0.92 -9.23
N GLY A 47 9.88 0.73 -10.33
CA GLY A 47 9.99 1.74 -11.37
C GLY A 47 10.83 2.95 -11.01
N HIS A 48 10.64 4.03 -11.76
CA HIS A 48 11.47 5.23 -11.71
C HIS A 48 11.44 5.94 -10.35
N LYS A 49 10.31 5.83 -9.64
CA LYS A 49 10.11 6.43 -8.31
C LYS A 49 10.43 5.49 -7.15
N ALA A 50 10.97 4.29 -7.41
CA ALA A 50 11.30 3.33 -6.36
C ALA A 50 12.23 3.94 -5.29
N GLY A 51 11.94 3.62 -4.03
CA GLY A 51 12.68 4.13 -2.86
C GLY A 51 12.14 5.43 -2.28
N LEU A 52 11.20 6.11 -2.94
CA LEU A 52 10.57 7.32 -2.40
C LEU A 52 9.44 6.98 -1.42
N ILE A 53 9.40 7.68 -0.28
CA ILE A 53 8.23 7.67 0.61
C ILE A 53 7.09 8.36 -0.14
N LEU A 54 6.03 7.62 -0.42
CA LEU A 54 4.81 8.15 -1.04
C LEU A 54 4.08 9.03 -0.02
N ILE A 55 3.84 8.50 1.18
CA ILE A 55 3.13 9.20 2.24
C ILE A 55 3.39 8.61 3.62
N THR A 56 3.32 9.45 4.65
CA THR A 56 3.13 9.06 6.05
C THR A 56 1.65 9.20 6.38
N LEU A 57 1.01 8.09 6.79
CA LEU A 57 -0.42 8.06 7.03
C LEU A 57 -0.76 8.61 8.43
N PRO A 58 -1.94 9.22 8.60
CA PRO A 58 -2.35 9.78 9.87
C PRO A 58 -2.70 8.68 10.88
N ILE A 59 -2.71 8.98 12.17
CA ILE A 59 -2.87 7.97 13.23
C ILE A 59 -4.21 7.23 13.15
N GLU A 60 -5.27 7.86 12.65
CA GLU A 60 -6.56 7.22 12.43
C GLU A 60 -6.54 6.11 11.36
N SER A 61 -5.49 6.01 10.55
CA SER A 61 -5.32 4.90 9.61
C SER A 61 -4.92 3.60 10.29
N ALA A 62 -4.50 3.64 11.56
CA ALA A 62 -4.10 2.47 12.31
C ALA A 62 -5.27 1.52 12.55
N SER A 63 -4.99 0.22 12.49
CA SER A 63 -5.93 -0.81 12.91
C SER A 63 -6.00 -0.90 14.43
N ILE A 64 -7.14 -1.34 14.94
CA ILE A 64 -7.28 -1.78 16.33
C ILE A 64 -6.60 -3.13 16.58
N GLU A 65 -6.27 -3.89 15.52
CA GLU A 65 -5.65 -5.22 15.59
C GLU A 65 -4.11 -5.13 15.57
N GLY A 66 -3.55 -4.42 16.55
CA GLY A 66 -2.10 -4.28 16.71
C GLY A 66 -1.45 -3.29 15.73
N ARG A 67 -0.15 -3.49 15.44
CA ARG A 67 0.65 -2.56 14.64
C ARG A 67 0.47 -2.83 13.13
N ALA A 68 -0.65 -2.37 12.61
CA ALA A 68 -1.09 -2.53 11.22
C ALA A 68 -1.98 -1.37 10.76
N LEU A 69 -2.25 -1.28 9.47
CA LEU A 69 -3.25 -0.38 8.87
C LEU A 69 -4.65 -1.00 8.93
N SER A 70 -5.68 -0.17 9.14
CA SER A 70 -7.08 -0.58 9.01
C SER A 70 -7.44 -0.75 7.52
N THR A 71 -7.86 -1.96 7.14
CA THR A 71 -8.29 -2.26 5.77
C THR A 71 -9.44 -1.35 5.33
N GLU A 72 -10.43 -1.18 6.20
CA GLU A 72 -11.60 -0.32 5.94
C GLU A 72 -11.18 1.14 5.74
N TRP A 73 -10.27 1.63 6.58
CA TRP A 73 -9.76 2.99 6.46
C TRP A 73 -9.06 3.19 5.12
N VAL A 74 -8.16 2.27 4.75
CA VAL A 74 -7.44 2.30 3.48
C VAL A 74 -8.40 2.31 2.30
N ILE A 75 -9.42 1.46 2.31
CA ILE A 75 -10.41 1.39 1.23
C ILE A 75 -11.19 2.70 1.11
N THR A 76 -11.68 3.21 2.23
CA THR A 76 -12.51 4.43 2.29
C THR A 76 -11.71 5.69 1.91
N ASN A 77 -10.41 5.71 2.21
CA ASN A 77 -9.57 6.90 2.11
C ASN A 77 -8.58 6.86 0.95
N TRP A 78 -8.63 5.81 0.11
CA TRP A 78 -7.65 5.54 -0.94
C TRP A 78 -7.36 6.76 -1.82
N VAL A 79 -8.39 7.32 -2.46
CA VAL A 79 -8.28 8.46 -3.38
C VAL A 79 -7.78 9.72 -2.67
N LYS A 80 -8.17 9.91 -1.40
CA LYS A 80 -7.83 11.10 -0.62
C LYS A 80 -6.37 11.10 -0.16
N TRP A 81 -5.87 9.94 0.26
CA TRP A 81 -4.59 9.84 0.97
C TRP A 81 -3.51 9.09 0.20
N ILE A 82 -3.86 8.08 -0.59
CA ILE A 82 -2.86 7.17 -1.17
C ILE A 82 -2.60 7.52 -2.62
N TYR A 83 -3.62 7.39 -3.48
CA TYR A 83 -3.43 7.65 -4.89
C TYR A 83 -4.75 7.99 -5.61
N PRO A 84 -4.95 9.25 -6.05
CA PRO A 84 -6.21 9.70 -6.63
C PRO A 84 -6.45 9.19 -8.05
N ASP A 85 -5.39 8.90 -8.81
CA ASP A 85 -5.47 8.51 -10.23
C ASP A 85 -5.78 7.02 -10.44
N CYS A 86 -6.01 6.25 -9.37
CA CYS A 86 -6.44 4.86 -9.42
C CYS A 86 -7.60 4.63 -8.45
N LYS A 87 -8.66 3.99 -8.93
CA LYS A 87 -9.79 3.57 -8.10
C LYS A 87 -9.38 2.40 -7.22
N VAL A 88 -9.90 2.34 -5.99
CA VAL A 88 -9.55 1.29 -5.02
C VAL A 88 -9.94 -0.12 -5.50
N GLU A 89 -10.99 -0.22 -6.32
CA GLU A 89 -11.46 -1.45 -6.95
C GLU A 89 -10.43 -2.01 -7.96
N ASP A 90 -9.54 -1.16 -8.47
CA ASP A 90 -8.48 -1.55 -9.39
C ASP A 90 -7.20 -2.01 -8.69
N VAL A 91 -7.10 -1.78 -7.37
CA VAL A 91 -5.94 -2.11 -6.55
C VAL A 91 -5.92 -3.60 -6.17
N TYR A 92 -4.76 -4.20 -6.33
CA TYR A 92 -4.45 -5.55 -5.87
C TYR A 92 -3.60 -5.51 -4.61
N ILE A 93 -3.80 -6.49 -3.73
CA ILE A 93 -3.01 -6.69 -2.51
C ILE A 93 -2.21 -8.00 -2.60
N LEU A 94 -0.95 -7.94 -2.17
CA LEU A 94 0.01 -9.05 -2.08
C LEU A 94 0.64 -9.04 -0.68
N ASP A 95 0.86 -10.21 -0.07
CA ASP A 95 1.41 -10.30 1.30
C ASP A 95 2.81 -9.69 1.44
N GLY A 96 3.60 -9.73 0.36
CA GLY A 96 4.96 -9.19 0.29
C GLY A 96 5.73 -9.76 -0.89
N TYR A 97 7.01 -9.40 -1.00
CA TYR A 97 7.91 -10.01 -1.97
C TYR A 97 8.56 -11.28 -1.41
N ILE A 98 8.71 -12.28 -2.27
CA ILE A 98 9.51 -13.46 -1.99
C ILE A 98 10.93 -13.16 -2.45
N ALA A 99 11.88 -13.13 -1.51
CA ALA A 99 13.30 -13.04 -1.84
C ALA A 99 13.76 -14.38 -2.41
N THR A 100 13.92 -14.45 -3.73
CA THR A 100 14.51 -15.60 -4.42
C THR A 100 16.03 -15.43 -4.52
N PRO A 101 16.82 -16.49 -4.30
CA PRO A 101 18.26 -16.44 -4.54
C PRO A 101 18.59 -16.00 -5.97
N ILE A 102 19.68 -15.24 -6.13
CA ILE A 102 20.26 -14.96 -7.44
C ILE A 102 21.23 -16.10 -7.75
N GLU A 103 21.06 -16.75 -8.89
CA GLU A 103 22.01 -17.75 -9.43
C GLU A 103 23.33 -17.12 -9.90
#